data_AF-A0A1Q7BFF3-F1
#
_entry.id   AF-A0A1Q7BFF3-F1
#
_cell.length_a   1.000
_cell.length_b   1.000
_cell.length_c   1.000
_cell.angle_alpha   90.00
_cell.angle_beta   90.00
_cell.angle_gamma   90.00
#
_symmetry.space_group_name_H-M   'P 1'
#
loop_
_entity.id
_entity.type
_entity.pdbx_description
1 polymer ?
#
loop_
_entity_poly.entity_id
_entity_poly.type
_entity_poly.pdbx_seq_one_letter_code
_entity_poly.pdbx_strand_id
1 'polypeptide(L)'
;MLQLRFDAAARTTTRFVVNSTFGMGGLFDVAGPNGIAQQSGDFGQTLFVWGVSEGPYVVQPYLGPSTLRDAVGTVVDMAANPLGWLIGTQVALVTTQVAVTAGTTTVDAVDRLGQLKTAEDASIDFYSFIRSGYYQMRRAELREAIGLPSVVESPATSDIDDAPDDTGQAVAVAR
;
A
#
# COMPACT_ATOMS: atom_id res chain seq x y z
N MET A 1 2.08 -7.55 13.69
CA MET A 1 1.72 -7.95 15.08
C MET A 1 0.40 -7.35 15.54
N LEU A 2 0.20 -6.02 15.44
CA LEU A 2 -1.05 -5.36 15.91
C LEU A 2 -2.32 -5.76 15.13
N GLN A 3 -2.16 -6.24 13.90
CA GLN A 3 -3.22 -6.79 13.05
C GLN A 3 -3.45 -8.31 13.27
N LEU A 4 -2.81 -8.93 14.27
CA LEU A 4 -2.84 -10.39 14.55
C LEU A 4 -2.32 -11.31 13.41
N ARG A 5 -1.74 -10.74 12.36
CA ARG A 5 -1.03 -11.48 11.28
C ARG A 5 0.38 -11.89 11.72
N PHE A 6 0.51 -13.05 12.38
CA PHE A 6 1.80 -13.55 12.86
C PHE A 6 2.75 -13.99 11.73
N ASP A 7 2.24 -14.61 10.66
CA ASP A 7 3.05 -15.01 9.50
C ASP A 7 3.72 -13.80 8.82
N ALA A 8 2.93 -12.75 8.55
CA ALA A 8 3.44 -11.51 7.98
C ALA A 8 4.49 -10.85 8.90
N ALA A 9 4.25 -10.86 10.22
CA ALA A 9 5.22 -10.34 11.18
C ALA A 9 6.54 -11.13 11.15
N ALA A 10 6.47 -12.46 11.12
CA ALA A 10 7.64 -13.32 11.04
C ALA A 10 8.46 -13.04 9.77
N ARG A 11 7.81 -12.96 8.60
CA ARG A 11 8.47 -12.61 7.33
C ARG A 11 9.18 -11.26 7.39
N THR A 12 8.50 -10.23 7.91
CA THR A 12 9.09 -8.89 8.07
C THR A 12 10.29 -8.91 9.01
N THR A 13 10.22 -9.63 10.13
CA THR A 13 11.36 -9.82 11.04
C THR A 13 12.52 -10.53 10.36
N THR A 14 12.26 -11.58 9.58
CA THR A 14 13.30 -12.27 8.81
C THR A 14 13.95 -11.33 7.80
N ARG A 15 13.18 -10.54 7.04
CA ARG A 15 13.72 -9.53 6.12
C ARG A 15 14.61 -8.54 6.85
N PHE A 16 14.15 -8.02 8.00
CA PHE A 16 14.93 -7.09 8.81
C PHE A 16 16.27 -7.70 9.22
N VAL A 17 16.27 -8.89 9.81
CA VAL A 17 17.51 -9.56 10.25
C VAL A 17 18.45 -9.81 9.06
N VAL A 18 17.95 -10.36 7.96
CA VAL A 18 18.76 -10.66 6.77
C VAL A 18 19.35 -9.39 6.16
N ASN A 19 18.54 -8.36 5.94
CA ASN A 19 19.01 -7.12 5.33
C ASN A 19 19.92 -6.33 6.28
N SER A 20 19.68 -6.36 7.59
CA SER A 20 20.58 -5.73 8.56
C SER A 20 21.95 -6.45 8.64
N THR A 21 21.96 -7.78 8.64
CA THR A 21 23.21 -8.56 8.77
C THR A 21 24.00 -8.65 7.46
N PHE A 22 23.34 -9.01 6.36
CA PHE A 22 23.98 -9.27 5.07
C PHE A 22 23.85 -8.11 4.08
N GLY A 23 22.86 -7.23 4.27
CA GLY A 23 22.62 -6.06 3.42
C GLY A 23 23.26 -4.76 3.94
N MET A 24 24.35 -4.86 4.71
CA MET A 24 25.06 -3.72 5.31
C MET A 24 24.13 -2.78 6.10
N GLY A 25 23.42 -3.31 7.09
CA GLY A 25 22.50 -2.51 7.89
C GLY A 25 21.18 -2.17 7.19
N GLY A 26 20.87 -2.83 6.07
CA GLY A 26 19.63 -2.62 5.31
C GLY A 26 19.77 -1.72 4.08
N LEU A 27 21.01 -1.33 3.70
CA LEU A 27 21.28 -0.58 2.47
C LEU A 27 21.04 -1.41 1.21
N PHE A 28 21.20 -2.73 1.29
CA PHE A 28 20.96 -3.65 0.19
C PHE A 28 19.87 -4.66 0.54
N ASP A 29 18.89 -4.83 -0.35
CA ASP A 29 17.85 -5.86 -0.18
C ASP A 29 18.36 -7.23 -0.61
N VAL A 30 18.81 -8.02 0.36
CA VAL A 30 19.25 -9.40 0.15
C VAL A 30 18.08 -10.36 0.32
N ALA A 31 17.09 -10.02 1.16
CA ALA A 31 15.96 -10.89 1.46
C ALA A 31 14.96 -11.01 0.29
N GLY A 32 14.77 -9.94 -0.49
CA GLY A 32 13.85 -9.92 -1.64
C GLY A 32 14.16 -10.98 -2.69
N PRO A 33 15.39 -11.00 -3.26
CA PRO A 33 15.80 -12.02 -4.22
C PRO A 33 15.73 -13.47 -3.70
N ASN A 34 15.77 -13.65 -2.38
CA ASN A 34 15.67 -14.96 -1.72
C ASN A 34 14.21 -15.41 -1.45
N GLY A 35 13.22 -14.78 -2.08
CA GLY A 35 11.83 -15.21 -2.06
C GLY A 35 11.04 -14.79 -0.82
N ILE A 36 11.61 -13.96 0.07
CA ILE A 36 10.89 -13.45 1.22
C ILE A 36 10.13 -12.19 0.80
N ALA A 37 8.88 -12.35 0.37
CA ALA A 37 8.05 -11.22 -0.07
C ALA A 37 7.93 -10.14 1.02
N GLN A 38 8.00 -8.87 0.59
CA GLN A 38 7.71 -7.74 1.47
C GLN A 38 6.23 -7.78 1.89
N GLN A 39 5.94 -7.36 3.11
CA GLN A 39 4.59 -7.25 3.64
C GLN A 39 4.28 -5.76 3.87
N SER A 40 3.10 -5.32 3.45
CA SER A 40 2.60 -3.98 3.77
C SER A 40 2.03 -3.96 5.20
N GLY A 41 2.15 -2.83 5.90
CA GLY A 41 1.68 -2.72 7.28
C GLY A 41 1.82 -1.31 7.84
N ASP A 42 0.68 -0.67 8.13
CA ASP A 42 0.62 0.65 8.78
C ASP A 42 -0.44 0.68 9.91
N PHE A 43 -0.44 1.74 10.70
CA PHE A 43 -1.38 1.87 11.80
C PHE A 43 -2.82 2.13 11.31
N GLY A 44 -3.01 2.71 10.12
CA GLY A 44 -4.33 2.85 9.50
C GLY A 44 -4.98 1.50 9.18
N GLN A 45 -4.21 0.55 8.63
CA GLN A 45 -4.62 -0.84 8.44
C GLN A 45 -4.90 -1.53 9.78
N THR A 46 -4.10 -1.22 10.82
CA THR A 46 -4.39 -1.70 12.16
C THR A 46 -5.77 -1.21 12.60
N LEU A 47 -6.03 0.09 12.58
CA LEU A 47 -7.33 0.65 12.93
C LEU A 47 -8.49 0.04 12.12
N PHE A 48 -8.28 -0.27 10.85
CA PHE A 48 -9.26 -0.99 10.03
C PHE A 48 -9.58 -2.39 10.57
N VAL A 49 -8.56 -3.20 10.89
CA VAL A 49 -8.74 -4.54 11.48
C VAL A 49 -9.51 -4.46 12.81
N TRP A 50 -9.34 -3.37 13.55
CA TRP A 50 -10.07 -3.09 14.79
C TRP A 50 -11.44 -2.42 14.59
N GLY A 51 -11.92 -2.30 13.35
CA GLY A 51 -13.28 -1.85 13.03
C GLY A 51 -13.46 -0.33 12.91
N VAL A 52 -12.38 0.45 12.88
CA VAL A 52 -12.46 1.91 12.70
C VAL A 52 -12.77 2.24 11.23
N SER A 53 -13.85 2.97 11.01
CA SER A 53 -14.26 3.48 9.70
C SER A 53 -13.21 4.42 9.11
N GLU A 54 -13.11 4.46 7.78
CA GLU A 54 -12.17 5.32 7.05
C GLU A 54 -12.34 6.82 7.34
N GLY A 55 -13.58 7.31 7.46
CA GLY A 55 -13.88 8.73 7.59
C GLY A 55 -13.71 9.51 6.27
N PRO A 56 -13.72 10.86 6.31
CA PRO A 56 -13.61 11.67 5.11
C PRO A 56 -12.24 11.52 4.44
N TYR A 57 -12.24 11.66 3.11
CA TYR A 57 -11.02 11.76 2.33
C TYR A 57 -10.35 13.11 2.57
N VAL A 58 -9.05 13.10 2.78
CA VAL A 58 -8.22 14.28 3.03
C VAL A 58 -6.94 14.18 2.20
N VAL A 59 -6.42 15.32 1.75
CA VAL A 59 -5.11 15.37 1.09
C VAL A 59 -4.13 16.01 2.07
N GLN A 60 -3.18 15.22 2.52
CA GLN A 60 -2.15 15.68 3.43
C GLN A 60 -1.06 16.44 2.66
N PRO A 61 -0.59 17.60 3.15
CA PRO A 61 0.57 18.27 2.57
C PRO A 61 1.77 17.31 2.54
N TYR A 62 2.47 17.23 1.41
CA TYR A 62 3.66 16.39 1.15
C TYR A 62 3.43 14.86 1.11
N LEU A 63 2.45 14.34 1.84
CA LEU A 63 2.16 12.90 1.95
C LEU A 63 1.10 12.43 0.94
N GLY A 64 0.24 13.34 0.49
CA GLY A 64 -0.73 13.07 -0.57
C GLY A 64 -2.09 12.55 -0.08
N PRO A 65 -2.83 11.83 -0.95
CA PRO A 65 -4.15 11.26 -0.69
C PRO A 65 -4.22 10.39 0.56
N SER A 66 -5.25 10.59 1.40
CA SER A 66 -5.45 9.82 2.61
C SER A 66 -6.92 9.83 3.08
N THR A 67 -7.24 9.05 4.10
CA THR A 67 -8.50 9.15 4.85
C THR A 67 -8.23 9.68 6.25
N LEU A 68 -9.25 10.15 6.98
CA LEU A 68 -9.06 10.62 8.36
C LEU A 68 -8.43 9.53 9.25
N ARG A 69 -8.89 8.27 9.14
CA ARG A 69 -8.31 7.14 9.86
C ARG A 69 -6.83 6.95 9.51
N ASP A 70 -6.51 6.96 8.22
CA ASP A 70 -5.15 6.70 7.75
C ASP A 70 -4.21 7.88 8.05
N ALA A 71 -4.73 9.10 8.11
CA ALA A 71 -3.98 10.28 8.54
C ALA A 71 -3.60 10.20 10.02
N VAL A 72 -4.53 9.80 10.89
CA VAL A 72 -4.23 9.51 12.30
C VAL A 72 -3.22 8.37 12.40
N GLY A 73 -3.40 7.31 11.60
CA GLY A 73 -2.44 6.21 11.54
C GLY A 73 -1.03 6.67 11.19
N THR A 74 -0.92 7.52 10.17
CA THR A 74 0.36 8.10 9.74
C THR A 74 1.05 8.86 10.87
N VAL A 75 0.32 9.64 11.68
CA VAL A 75 0.90 10.36 12.83
C VAL A 75 1.44 9.38 13.88
N VAL A 76 0.72 8.30 14.15
CA VAL A 76 1.17 7.26 15.08
C VAL A 76 2.41 6.56 14.54
N ASP A 77 2.43 6.20 13.25
CA ASP A 77 3.58 5.57 12.60
C ASP A 77 4.82 6.48 12.62
N MET A 78 4.64 7.80 12.40
CA MET A 78 5.72 8.78 12.55
C MET A 78 6.27 8.84 13.96
N ALA A 79 5.40 8.83 14.98
CA ALA A 79 5.81 8.83 16.39
C ALA A 79 6.51 7.52 16.79
N ALA A 80 6.13 6.40 16.18
CA ALA A 80 6.72 5.08 16.42
C ALA A 80 8.01 4.82 15.62
N ASN A 81 8.38 5.70 14.67
CA ASN A 81 9.54 5.52 13.82
C ASN A 81 10.85 5.87 14.55
N PRO A 82 11.74 4.91 14.87
CA PRO A 82 12.98 5.17 15.62
C PRO A 82 13.95 6.09 14.88
N LEU A 83 13.93 6.12 13.54
CA LEU A 83 14.75 7.05 12.76
C LEU A 83 14.30 8.50 13.00
N GLY A 84 12.99 8.74 13.17
CA GLY A 84 12.46 10.06 13.49
C GLY A 84 13.03 10.64 14.79
N TRP A 85 13.28 9.79 15.79
CA TRP A 85 13.89 10.18 17.05
C TRP A 85 15.39 10.46 16.93
N LEU A 86 16.10 9.73 16.06
CA LEU A 86 17.55 9.82 15.91
C LEU A 86 18.00 11.02 15.07
N ILE A 87 17.35 11.25 13.93
CA ILE A 87 17.76 12.25 12.93
C ILE A 87 16.74 13.39 12.76
N GLY A 88 15.67 13.39 13.56
CA GLY A 88 14.57 14.33 13.47
C GLY A 88 13.51 13.88 12.47
N THR A 89 12.23 14.11 12.80
CA THR A 89 11.07 13.65 12.03
C THR A 89 11.07 14.14 10.59
N GLN A 90 11.48 15.38 10.34
CA GLN A 90 11.55 15.96 8.99
C GLN A 90 12.58 15.24 8.11
N VAL A 91 13.77 14.97 8.66
CA VAL A 91 14.83 14.27 7.94
C VAL A 91 14.43 12.82 7.74
N ALA A 92 13.90 12.15 8.77
CA ALA A 92 13.43 10.77 8.67
C ALA A 92 12.30 10.59 7.65
N LEU A 93 11.38 11.55 7.52
CA LEU A 93 10.36 11.58 6.48
C LEU A 93 10.98 11.61 5.10
N VAL A 94 11.90 12.55 4.86
CA VAL A 94 12.61 12.65 3.59
C VAL A 94 13.43 11.40 3.33
N THR A 95 14.15 10.86 4.32
CA THR A 95 14.95 9.64 4.16
C THR A 95 14.10 8.41 3.91
N THR A 96 12.96 8.26 4.58
CA THR A 96 12.02 7.13 4.37
C THR A 96 11.40 7.22 2.99
N GLN A 97 10.95 8.42 2.59
CA GLN A 97 10.37 8.67 1.29
C GLN A 97 11.40 8.48 0.19
N VAL A 98 12.64 8.93 0.39
CA VAL A 98 13.78 8.67 -0.50
C VAL A 98 14.16 7.19 -0.50
N ALA A 99 14.08 6.43 0.60
CA ALA A 99 14.40 5.01 0.61
C ALA A 99 13.34 4.16 -0.11
N VAL A 100 12.06 4.45 0.14
CA VAL A 100 10.94 3.88 -0.62
C VAL A 100 11.09 4.22 -2.10
N THR A 101 11.49 5.46 -2.40
CA THR A 101 11.71 5.91 -3.77
C THR A 101 13.01 5.37 -4.35
N ALA A 102 14.09 5.15 -3.60
CA ALA A 102 15.41 4.72 -4.09
C ALA A 102 15.47 3.24 -4.42
N GLY A 103 14.49 2.44 -3.95
CA GLY A 103 14.18 1.15 -4.55
C GLY A 103 13.70 1.27 -6.01
N THR A 104 13.32 2.47 -6.43
CA THR A 104 13.11 2.86 -7.83
C THR A 104 14.22 3.85 -8.20
N THR A 105 14.82 3.73 -9.37
CA THR A 105 15.86 4.68 -9.77
C THR A 105 15.28 6.10 -9.87
N THR A 106 16.09 7.15 -9.75
CA THR A 106 15.63 8.55 -9.93
C THR A 106 14.88 8.78 -11.25
N VAL A 107 15.14 7.94 -12.25
CA VAL A 107 14.44 7.88 -13.54
C VAL A 107 12.96 7.52 -13.37
N ASP A 108 12.64 6.54 -12.52
CA ASP A 108 11.27 6.09 -12.28
C ASP A 108 10.40 7.16 -11.61
N ALA A 109 11.01 8.05 -10.81
CA ALA A 109 10.31 9.17 -10.21
C ALA A 109 9.90 10.21 -11.26
N VAL A 110 10.78 10.50 -12.22
CA VAL A 110 10.50 11.42 -13.33
C VAL A 110 9.46 10.82 -14.28
N ASP A 111 9.56 9.53 -14.59
CA ASP A 111 8.59 8.84 -15.44
C ASP A 111 7.19 8.81 -14.79
N ARG A 112 7.12 8.56 -13.48
CA ARG A 112 5.85 8.67 -12.74
C ARG A 112 5.27 10.08 -12.79
N LEU A 113 6.10 11.13 -12.62
CA LEU A 113 5.65 12.52 -12.75
C LEU A 113 5.13 12.82 -14.16
N GLY A 114 5.76 12.28 -15.20
CA GLY A 114 5.30 12.38 -16.59
C GLY A 114 3.96 11.68 -16.83
N GLN A 115 3.79 10.47 -16.27
CA GLN A 115 2.52 9.73 -16.31
C GLN A 115 1.41 10.45 -15.56
N LEU A 116 1.70 10.99 -14.37
CA LEU A 116 0.78 11.80 -13.57
C LEU A 116 0.31 13.04 -14.34
N LYS A 117 1.23 13.75 -14.98
CA LYS A 117 0.90 14.92 -15.80
C LYS A 117 0.06 14.55 -17.03
N THR A 118 0.38 13.43 -17.67
CA THR A 118 -0.40 12.94 -18.82
C THR A 118 -1.81 12.54 -18.39
N ALA A 119 -1.96 11.93 -17.22
CA ALA A 119 -3.25 11.61 -16.62
C ALA A 119 -4.03 12.87 -16.23
N GLU A 120 -3.35 13.89 -15.72
CA GLU A 120 -3.93 15.22 -15.43
C GLU A 120 -4.52 15.84 -16.70
N ASP A 121 -3.70 15.94 -17.77
CA ASP A 121 -4.09 16.51 -19.05
C ASP A 121 -5.24 15.74 -19.74
N ALA A 122 -5.34 14.43 -19.51
CA ALA A 122 -6.39 13.57 -20.07
C ALA A 122 -7.66 13.52 -19.20
N SER A 123 -7.58 13.93 -17.93
CA SER A 123 -8.69 13.84 -16.97
C SER A 123 -9.57 15.08 -17.00
N ILE A 124 -10.88 14.87 -17.03
CA ILE A 124 -11.85 15.97 -16.90
C ILE A 124 -11.85 16.52 -15.46
N ASP A 125 -11.65 15.63 -14.47
CA ASP A 125 -11.49 15.96 -13.05
C ASP A 125 -10.34 15.15 -12.45
N PHE A 126 -9.16 15.78 -12.40
CA PHE A 126 -7.95 15.19 -11.85
C PHE A 126 -8.09 14.81 -10.37
N TYR A 127 -8.85 15.58 -9.57
CA TYR A 127 -9.02 15.29 -8.16
C TYR A 127 -9.79 13.99 -7.96
N SER A 128 -10.88 13.81 -8.70
CA SER A 128 -11.67 12.58 -8.67
C SER A 128 -10.87 11.38 -9.19
N PHE A 129 -10.03 11.57 -10.23
CA PHE A 129 -9.12 10.53 -10.71
C PHE A 129 -8.15 10.06 -9.61
N ILE A 130 -7.42 10.98 -8.97
CA ILE A 130 -6.48 10.67 -7.88
C ILE A 130 -7.20 10.01 -6.70
N ARG A 131 -8.35 10.53 -6.31
CA ARG A 131 -9.16 9.96 -5.21
C ARG A 131 -9.59 8.52 -5.52
N SER A 132 -10.02 8.24 -6.75
CA SER A 132 -10.44 6.91 -7.17
C SER A 132 -9.28 5.91 -7.14
N GLY A 133 -8.11 6.30 -7.68
CA GLY A 133 -6.91 5.47 -7.67
C GLY A 133 -6.42 5.19 -6.24
N TYR A 134 -6.46 6.20 -5.38
CA TYR A 134 -6.16 6.03 -3.95
C TYR A 134 -7.04 4.95 -3.31
N TYR A 135 -8.36 5.01 -3.49
CA TYR A 135 -9.25 4.03 -2.88
C TYR A 135 -9.07 2.61 -3.45
N GLN A 136 -8.78 2.47 -4.74
CA GLN A 136 -8.52 1.16 -5.34
C GLN A 136 -7.28 0.51 -4.73
N MET A 137 -6.18 1.26 -4.62
CA MET A 137 -4.95 0.77 -3.97
C MET A 137 -5.19 0.49 -2.48
N ARG A 138 -5.83 1.43 -1.76
CA ARG A 138 -6.06 1.29 -0.33
C ARG A 138 -6.93 0.09 -0.01
N ARG A 139 -7.98 -0.20 -0.79
CA ARG A 139 -8.81 -1.40 -0.61
C ARG A 139 -8.01 -2.69 -0.76
N ALA A 140 -7.07 -2.74 -1.72
CA ALA A 140 -6.20 -3.90 -1.90
C ALA A 140 -5.32 -4.15 -0.66
N GLU A 141 -4.75 -3.09 -0.08
CA GLU A 141 -3.96 -3.14 1.15
C GLU A 141 -4.81 -3.56 2.37
N LEU A 142 -6.01 -3.00 2.51
CA LEU A 142 -6.92 -3.35 3.60
C LEU A 142 -7.39 -4.81 3.51
N ARG A 143 -7.63 -5.32 2.29
CA ARG A 143 -7.91 -6.76 2.06
C ARG A 143 -6.72 -7.62 2.50
N GLU A 144 -5.50 -7.22 2.17
CA GLU A 144 -4.28 -7.91 2.63
C GLU A 144 -4.22 -7.97 4.17
N ALA A 145 -4.57 -6.85 4.83
CA ALA A 145 -4.55 -6.73 6.29
C ALA A 145 -5.52 -7.68 7.02
N ILE A 146 -6.56 -8.17 6.34
CA ILE A 146 -7.50 -9.18 6.85
C ILE A 146 -7.24 -10.58 6.28
N GLY A 147 -6.13 -10.77 5.55
CA GLY A 147 -5.73 -12.07 4.99
C GLY A 147 -6.40 -12.44 3.67
N LEU A 148 -7.06 -11.48 3.02
CA LEU A 148 -7.60 -11.65 1.67
C LEU A 148 -6.55 -11.26 0.61
N PRO A 149 -6.68 -11.77 -0.63
CA PRO A 149 -5.77 -11.39 -1.71
C PRO A 149 -5.83 -9.88 -2.01
N SER A 150 -4.65 -9.28 -2.16
CA SER A 150 -4.45 -7.86 -2.47
C SER A 150 -4.62 -7.60 -3.97
N VAL A 151 -5.86 -7.62 -4.45
CA VAL A 151 -6.20 -7.32 -5.85
C VAL A 151 -6.64 -5.87 -5.97
N VAL A 152 -5.97 -5.09 -6.82
CA VAL A 152 -6.48 -3.75 -7.18
C VAL A 152 -7.66 -3.98 -8.12
N GLU A 153 -8.87 -3.79 -7.61
CA GLU A 153 -10.09 -3.91 -8.40
C GLU A 153 -10.15 -2.73 -9.37
N SER A 154 -10.21 -3.03 -10.67
CA SER A 154 -10.48 -2.03 -11.67
C SER A 154 -11.99 -1.76 -11.71
N PRO A 155 -12.44 -0.50 -11.88
CA PRO A 155 -13.86 -0.20 -12.10
C PRO A 155 -14.46 -0.97 -13.29
N ALA A 156 -13.63 -1.39 -14.24
CA ALA A 156 -14.07 -2.19 -15.39
C ALA A 156 -14.35 -3.66 -15.05
N THR A 157 -13.89 -4.16 -13.90
CA THR A 157 -14.03 -5.57 -13.50
C THR A 157 -15.03 -5.77 -12.35
N SER A 158 -15.37 -4.72 -11.60
CA SER A 158 -16.33 -4.82 -10.48
C SER A 158 -17.72 -5.25 -10.94
N ASP A 159 -18.15 -4.84 -12.14
CA ASP A 159 -19.49 -5.14 -12.66
C ASP A 159 -19.62 -6.60 -13.18
N ILE A 160 -18.51 -7.33 -13.30
CA ILE A 160 -18.49 -8.71 -13.81
C ILE A 160 -18.68 -9.71 -12.66
N ASP A 161 -18.16 -9.42 -11.47
CA ASP A 161 -18.23 -10.32 -10.31
C ASP A 161 -19.56 -10.22 -9.52
N ASP A 162 -20.36 -9.17 -9.73
CA ASP A 162 -21.70 -8.99 -9.13
C ASP A 162 -22.84 -9.59 -9.99
N ALA A 163 -22.53 -10.19 -11.14
CA ALA A 163 -23.52 -10.95 -11.90
C ALA A 163 -23.84 -12.25 -11.14
N PRO A 164 -25.13 -12.56 -10.85
CA PRO A 164 -25.47 -13.82 -10.23
C PRO A 164 -24.97 -14.95 -11.13
N ASP A 165 -24.22 -15.87 -10.53
CA ASP A 165 -23.64 -17.02 -11.22
C ASP A 165 -24.77 -17.94 -11.72
N ASP A 166 -25.24 -17.67 -12.95
CA ASP A 166 -26.17 -18.53 -13.69
C ASP A 166 -25.41 -19.64 -14.44
N THR A 167 -24.31 -20.16 -13.90
CA THR A 167 -23.74 -21.44 -14.37
C THR A 167 -24.43 -22.64 -13.72
N GLY A 168 -25.76 -22.54 -13.63
CA GLY A 168 -26.64 -23.54 -13.03
C GLY A 168 -27.61 -24.21 -14.01
N GLN A 169 -27.34 -24.26 -15.32
CA GLN A 169 -28.02 -25.15 -16.30
C GLN A 169 -27.56 -24.85 -17.73
N ALA A 170 -26.68 -25.67 -18.33
CA ALA A 170 -26.71 -26.04 -19.76
C ALA A 170 -25.41 -26.73 -20.23
N VAL A 171 -25.19 -28.00 -19.90
CA VAL A 171 -24.59 -28.97 -20.84
C VAL A 171 -25.03 -30.39 -20.47
N ALA A 172 -26.25 -30.77 -20.86
CA ALA A 172 -26.67 -32.17 -20.92
C ALA A 172 -27.82 -32.36 -21.91
N VAL A 173 -27.63 -31.96 -23.18
CA VAL A 173 -28.50 -32.42 -24.28
C VAL A 173 -27.66 -32.55 -25.57
N ALA A 174 -27.71 -33.77 -26.15
CA ALA A 174 -27.26 -34.17 -27.50
C ALA A 174 -25.73 -34.15 -27.74
N ARG A 175 -25.05 -35.25 -28.07
CA ARG A 175 -25.39 -36.51 -28.76
C ARG A 175 -24.59 -37.66 -28.19
#